data_AF-A0A372JH98-F1
#
_entry.id   AF-A0A372JH98-F1
#
_cell.length_a   1.000
_cell.length_b   1.000
_cell.length_c   1.000
_cell.angle_alpha   90.00
_cell.angle_beta   90.00
_cell.angle_gamma   90.00
#
_symmetry.space_group_name_H-M   'P 1'
#
loop_
_entity.id
_entity.type
_entity.pdbx_description
1 polymer ?
#
loop_
_entity_poly.entity_id
_entity_poly.type
_entity_poly.pdbx_seq_one_letter_code
_entity_poly.pdbx_strand_id
1 'polypeptide(L)'
;MTAPPAVTADDAELIRRSHDDPEAFAALFDRYSGMLYRYVSRRLGPETAEDLVGDTFLAAFGGRHRYDLTQPDARPWLFGIATKIMARHHRREAAHYRALRRSPVDGPVDGPADRVAAGVAAWESRT
;
A
#
# COMPACT_ATOMS: atom_id res chain seq x y z
N MET A 1 -2.51 -28.98 -28.63
CA MET A 1 -1.59 -28.52 -27.57
C MET A 1 -2.44 -28.24 -26.34
N THR A 2 -2.55 -29.22 -25.44
CA THR A 2 -3.27 -29.07 -24.17
C THR A 2 -2.41 -28.19 -23.26
N ALA A 3 -2.88 -26.99 -22.94
CA ALA A 3 -2.25 -26.18 -21.90
C ALA A 3 -2.21 -27.03 -20.62
N PRO A 4 -1.05 -27.18 -19.95
CA PRO A 4 -0.99 -27.89 -18.69
C PRO A 4 -2.00 -27.24 -17.72
N PRO A 5 -2.66 -28.02 -16.84
CA PRO A 5 -3.55 -27.44 -15.84
C PRO A 5 -2.75 -26.39 -15.09
N ALA A 6 -3.22 -25.14 -15.09
CA ALA A 6 -2.64 -24.08 -14.29
C ALA A 6 -2.81 -24.51 -12.83
N VAL A 7 -1.81 -25.22 -12.31
CA VAL A 7 -1.62 -25.37 -10.87
C VAL A 7 -1.57 -23.93 -10.38
N THR A 8 -2.65 -23.48 -9.76
CA THR A 8 -2.74 -22.12 -9.23
C THR A 8 -1.68 -22.07 -8.15
N ALA A 9 -0.50 -21.53 -8.50
CA ALA A 9 0.58 -21.34 -7.56
C ALA A 9 0.01 -20.65 -6.32
N ASP A 10 0.35 -21.16 -5.14
CA ASP A 10 0.03 -20.46 -3.90
C ASP A 10 0.73 -19.09 -3.88
N ASP A 11 0.35 -18.24 -2.93
CA ASP A 11 0.87 -16.88 -2.93
C ASP A 11 2.36 -16.84 -2.59
N ALA A 12 2.85 -17.80 -1.79
CA ALA A 12 4.27 -17.93 -1.46
C ALA A 12 5.11 -18.15 -2.71
N GLU A 13 4.68 -19.05 -3.60
CA GLU A 13 5.39 -19.34 -4.84
C GLU A 13 5.37 -18.14 -5.80
N LEU A 14 4.24 -17.43 -5.91
CA LEU A 14 4.16 -16.20 -6.70
C LEU A 14 5.10 -15.12 -6.15
N ILE A 15 5.15 -14.94 -4.82
CA ILE A 15 6.05 -14.01 -4.16
C ILE A 15 7.51 -14.43 -4.39
N ARG A 16 7.84 -15.72 -4.26
CA ARG A 16 9.19 -16.24 -4.50
C ARG A 16 9.63 -15.97 -5.93
N ARG A 17 8.79 -16.31 -6.92
CA ARG A 17 9.07 -16.03 -8.34
C ARG A 17 9.25 -14.55 -8.61
N SER A 18 8.49 -13.69 -7.93
CA SER A 18 8.58 -12.23 -8.10
C SER A 18 9.91 -11.60 -7.68
N HIS A 19 10.81 -12.37 -7.06
CA HIS A 19 12.17 -11.91 -6.79
C HIS A 19 12.96 -11.73 -8.09
N ASP A 20 12.77 -12.66 -9.05
CA ASP A 20 13.47 -12.66 -10.35
C ASP A 20 12.55 -12.23 -11.50
N ASP A 21 11.25 -12.49 -11.40
CA ASP A 21 10.22 -12.21 -12.39
C ASP A 21 9.13 -11.30 -11.77
N PRO A 22 9.33 -9.98 -11.74
CA PRO A 22 8.41 -9.03 -11.11
C PRO A 22 6.94 -9.19 -11.50
N GLU A 23 6.68 -9.67 -12.73
CA GLU A 23 5.33 -9.85 -13.28
C GLU A 23 4.56 -10.96 -12.56
N ALA A 24 5.25 -11.95 -11.97
CA ALA A 24 4.63 -12.98 -11.13
C ALA A 24 3.85 -12.40 -9.94
N PHE A 25 4.22 -11.20 -9.45
CA PHE A 25 3.49 -10.53 -8.38
C PHE A 25 2.11 -10.01 -8.80
N ALA A 26 1.88 -9.75 -10.11
CA ALA A 26 0.61 -9.23 -10.60
C ALA A 26 -0.58 -10.16 -10.28
N ALA A 27 -0.33 -11.47 -10.22
CA ALA A 27 -1.34 -12.45 -9.82
C ALA A 27 -1.88 -12.22 -8.39
N LEU A 28 -1.08 -11.63 -7.47
CA LEU A 28 -1.57 -11.23 -6.15
C LEU A 28 -2.49 -10.01 -6.23
N PHE A 29 -2.20 -9.09 -7.15
CA PHE A 29 -3.07 -7.94 -7.39
C PHE A 29 -4.45 -8.39 -7.86
N ASP A 30 -4.50 -9.27 -8.87
CA ASP A 30 -5.76 -9.80 -9.40
C ASP A 30 -6.56 -10.55 -8.33
N ARG A 31 -5.88 -11.32 -7.47
CA ARG A 31 -6.52 -12.08 -6.37
C ARG A 31 -7.08 -11.19 -5.26
N TYR A 32 -6.36 -10.12 -4.87
CA TYR A 32 -6.63 -9.42 -3.61
C TYR A 32 -7.11 -7.98 -3.74
N SER A 33 -6.93 -7.33 -4.90
CA SER A 33 -7.34 -5.93 -5.12
C SER A 33 -8.80 -5.68 -4.74
N GLY A 34 -9.74 -6.49 -5.23
CA GLY A 34 -11.16 -6.35 -4.90
C GLY A 34 -11.48 -6.59 -3.42
N MET A 35 -10.73 -7.47 -2.74
CA MET A 35 -10.96 -7.74 -1.31
C MET A 35 -10.44 -6.60 -0.44
N LEU A 36 -9.24 -6.08 -0.76
CA LEU A 36 -8.67 -4.91 -0.12
C LEU A 36 -9.52 -3.67 -0.37
N TYR A 37 -9.96 -3.45 -1.61
CA TYR A 37 -10.86 -2.34 -1.95
C TYR A 37 -12.12 -2.35 -1.09
N ARG A 38 -12.81 -3.50 -1.00
CA ARG A 38 -14.00 -3.64 -0.13
C ARG A 38 -13.67 -3.39 1.33
N TYR A 39 -12.52 -3.87 1.80
CA TYR A 39 -12.08 -3.71 3.19
C TYR A 39 -11.82 -2.25 3.56
N VAL A 40 -11.11 -1.52 2.69
CA VAL A 40 -10.76 -0.11 2.89
C VAL A 40 -11.97 0.79 2.65
N SER A 41 -12.74 0.56 1.59
CA SER A 41 -13.94 1.35 1.25
C SER A 41 -14.96 1.38 2.40
N ARG A 42 -15.14 0.25 3.09
CA ARG A 42 -16.04 0.16 4.26
C ARG A 42 -15.62 1.04 5.45
N ARG A 43 -14.37 1.51 5.48
CA ARG A 43 -13.79 2.25 6.62
C ARG A 43 -13.45 3.70 6.28
N LEU A 44 -13.05 3.97 5.03
CA LEU A 44 -12.56 5.27 4.57
C LEU A 44 -13.32 5.83 3.37
N GLY A 45 -14.28 5.08 2.82
CA GLY A 45 -14.99 5.46 1.61
C GLY A 45 -14.28 5.02 0.32
N PRO A 46 -15.01 4.98 -0.81
CA PRO A 46 -14.51 4.45 -2.08
C PRO A 46 -13.38 5.29 -2.68
N GLU A 47 -13.46 6.63 -2.59
CA GLU A 47 -12.46 7.56 -3.14
C GLU A 47 -11.06 7.28 -2.55
N THR A 48 -10.97 7.14 -1.22
CA THR A 48 -9.70 6.85 -0.54
C THR A 48 -9.26 5.40 -0.74
N ALA A 49 -10.17 4.49 -1.09
CA ALA A 49 -9.85 3.08 -1.18
C ALA A 49 -8.97 2.74 -2.38
N GLU A 50 -9.16 3.40 -3.52
CA GLU A 50 -8.36 3.16 -4.73
C GLU A 50 -6.87 3.46 -4.46
N ASP A 51 -6.59 4.65 -3.93
CA ASP A 51 -5.24 5.07 -3.55
C ASP A 51 -4.59 4.11 -2.54
N LEU A 52 -5.32 3.76 -1.48
CA LEU A 52 -4.77 2.93 -0.41
C LEU A 52 -4.54 1.48 -0.84
N VAL A 53 -5.33 0.97 -1.79
CA VAL A 53 -5.08 -0.34 -2.41
C VAL A 53 -3.79 -0.28 -3.22
N GLY A 54 -3.60 0.76 -4.04
CA GLY A 54 -2.36 1.01 -4.78
C GLY A 54 -1.14 1.08 -3.85
N ASP A 55 -1.21 1.91 -2.82
CA ASP A 55 -0.16 2.04 -1.79
C ASP A 55 0.15 0.70 -1.09
N THR A 56 -0.88 -0.12 -0.84
CA THR A 56 -0.71 -1.43 -0.22
C THR A 56 0.10 -2.35 -1.12
N PHE A 57 -0.23 -2.45 -2.40
CA PHE A 57 0.52 -3.29 -3.33
C PHE A 57 1.92 -2.74 -3.63
N LEU A 58 2.10 -1.43 -3.69
CA LEU A 58 3.42 -0.82 -3.82
C LEU A 58 4.31 -1.16 -2.62
N ALA A 59 3.79 -1.04 -1.41
CA ALA A 59 4.53 -1.38 -0.20
C ALA A 59 4.78 -2.88 -0.08
N ALA A 60 3.82 -3.71 -0.47
CA ALA A 60 3.97 -5.17 -0.50
C ALA A 60 5.05 -5.58 -1.51
N PHE A 61 5.02 -5.04 -2.73
CA PHE A 61 6.02 -5.33 -3.75
C PHE A 61 7.43 -4.91 -3.32
N GLY A 62 7.58 -3.72 -2.72
CA GLY A 62 8.86 -3.26 -2.16
C GLY A 62 9.34 -4.11 -0.96
N GLY A 63 8.41 -4.71 -0.21
CA GLY A 63 8.70 -5.55 0.95
C GLY A 63 8.76 -7.06 0.67
N ARG A 64 8.54 -7.51 -0.56
CA ARG A 64 8.31 -8.93 -0.91
C ARG A 64 9.45 -9.88 -0.54
N HIS A 65 10.70 -9.39 -0.49
CA HIS A 65 11.85 -10.19 -0.04
C HIS A 65 11.84 -10.49 1.48
N ARG A 66 11.00 -9.81 2.25
CA ARG A 66 10.83 -10.04 3.70
C ARG A 66 9.63 -10.91 4.03
N TYR A 67 8.89 -11.36 3.01
CA TYR A 67 7.76 -12.25 3.21
C TYR A 67 8.24 -13.62 3.69
N ASP A 68 7.52 -14.21 4.65
CA ASP A 68 7.77 -15.56 5.13
C ASP A 68 7.20 -16.57 4.12
N LEU A 69 8.08 -17.17 3.30
CA LEU A 69 7.72 -18.14 2.27
C LEU A 69 7.14 -19.46 2.82
N THR A 70 7.16 -19.68 4.14
CA THR A 70 6.44 -20.81 4.76
C THR A 70 4.94 -20.57 4.87
N GLN A 71 4.49 -19.32 4.69
CA GLN A 71 3.08 -18.95 4.68
C GLN A 71 2.54 -19.04 3.24
N PRO A 72 1.60 -19.95 2.91
CA PRO A 72 1.09 -20.08 1.55
C PRO A 72 0.05 -19.01 1.17
N ASP A 73 -0.55 -18.33 2.16
CA ASP A 73 -1.57 -17.29 1.98
C ASP A 73 -0.99 -15.91 2.31
N ALA A 74 -0.95 -15.01 1.31
CA ALA A 74 -0.45 -13.65 1.48
C ALA A 74 -1.50 -12.70 2.07
N ARG A 75 -2.76 -13.12 2.20
CA ARG A 75 -3.86 -12.26 2.65
C ARG A 75 -3.63 -11.65 4.03
N PRO A 76 -3.22 -12.38 5.09
CA PRO A 76 -2.97 -11.74 6.40
C PRO A 76 -1.89 -10.66 6.32
N TRP A 77 -0.85 -10.90 5.51
CA TRP A 77 0.25 -9.96 5.30
C TRP A 77 -0.22 -8.69 4.57
N LEU A 78 -0.96 -8.84 3.46
CA LEU A 78 -1.51 -7.72 2.69
C LEU A 78 -2.49 -6.87 3.52
N PHE A 79 -3.39 -7.51 4.28
CA PHE A 79 -4.32 -6.79 5.15
C PHE A 79 -3.62 -6.10 6.33
N GLY A 80 -2.52 -6.67 6.82
CA GLY A 80 -1.66 -6.04 7.81
C GLY A 80 -1.01 -4.76 7.27
N ILE A 81 -0.52 -4.77 6.03
CA ILE A 81 0.01 -3.58 5.35
C ILE A 81 -1.08 -2.51 5.19
N ALA A 82 -2.23 -2.89 4.62
CA ALA A 82 -3.36 -1.98 4.44
C ALA A 82 -3.79 -1.32 5.76
N THR A 83 -3.89 -2.11 6.84
CA THR A 83 -4.26 -1.60 8.17
C THR A 83 -3.25 -0.57 8.70
N LYS A 84 -1.95 -0.79 8.50
CA LYS A 84 -0.90 0.18 8.88
C LYS A 84 -1.02 1.48 8.09
N ILE A 85 -1.27 1.39 6.78
CA ILE A 85 -1.46 2.55 5.90
C ILE A 85 -2.70 3.34 6.31
N MET A 86 -3.83 2.67 6.54
CA MET A 86 -5.06 3.29 7.03
C MET A 86 -4.87 4.01 8.37
N ALA A 87 -4.17 3.39 9.32
CA ALA A 87 -3.87 4.02 10.60
C ALA A 87 -3.02 5.29 10.42
N ARG A 88 -2.08 5.31 9.46
CA ARG A 88 -1.30 6.50 9.11
C ARG A 88 -2.17 7.58 8.45
N HIS A 89 -3.10 7.18 7.59
CA HIS A 89 -4.07 8.08 6.95
C HIS A 89 -4.93 8.79 8.01
N HIS A 90 -5.55 8.05 8.94
CA HIS A 90 -6.33 8.63 10.04
C HIS A 90 -5.53 9.61 10.91
N ARG A 91 -4.26 9.30 11.24
CA ARG A 91 -3.42 10.20 12.05
C ARG A 91 -3.11 11.51 11.34
N ARG A 92 -2.90 11.47 10.01
CA ARG A 92 -2.65 12.66 9.18
C ARG A 92 -3.88 13.54 9.11
N GLU A 93 -5.05 12.95 8.84
CA GLU A 93 -6.31 13.69 8.84
C GLU A 93 -6.59 14.33 10.20
N ALA A 94 -6.45 13.56 11.29
CA ALA A 94 -6.64 14.10 12.64
C ALA A 94 -5.65 15.25 12.95
N ALA A 95 -4.42 15.19 12.44
CA ALA A 95 -3.45 16.27 12.59
C ALA A 95 -3.84 17.50 11.74
N HIS A 96 -4.31 17.29 10.51
CA HIS A 96 -4.79 18.34 9.62
C HIS A 96 -6.00 19.08 10.23
N TYR A 97 -7.01 18.35 10.71
CA TYR A 97 -8.15 18.94 11.41
C TYR A 97 -7.73 19.70 12.68
N ARG A 98 -6.77 19.19 13.45
CA ARG A 98 -6.24 19.93 14.62
C ARG A 98 -5.52 21.21 14.22
N ALA A 99 -4.80 21.22 13.10
CA ALA A 99 -4.13 22.41 12.59
C ALA A 99 -5.14 23.45 12.08
N LEU A 100 -6.15 23.03 11.30
CA LEU A 100 -7.24 23.90 10.86
C LEU A 100 -7.99 24.51 12.05
N ARG A 101 -8.28 23.71 13.09
CA ARG A 101 -8.91 24.21 14.34
C ARG A 101 -8.02 25.15 15.15
N ARG A 102 -6.70 25.15 14.92
CA ARG A 102 -5.73 26.02 15.61
C ARG A 102 -5.35 27.26 14.81
N SER A 103 -5.80 27.40 13.57
CA SER A 103 -5.45 28.58 12.75
C SER A 103 -6.32 29.78 13.17
N PRO A 104 -5.73 30.89 13.63
CA PRO A 104 -6.39 32.18 13.59
C PRO A 104 -6.61 32.53 12.12
N VAL A 105 -7.84 32.80 11.72
CA VAL A 105 -8.12 33.41 10.42
C VAL A 105 -7.66 34.86 10.54
N ASP A 106 -6.46 35.16 10.04
CA ASP A 106 -6.04 36.41 9.38
C ASP A 106 -4.51 36.53 9.33
N GLY A 107 -3.94 36.36 8.14
CA GLY A 107 -2.54 36.63 7.81
C GLY A 107 -2.37 36.65 6.28
N PRO A 108 -1.71 37.66 5.67
CA PRO A 108 -1.72 37.84 4.22
C PRO A 108 -1.11 36.64 3.48
N VAL A 109 -1.80 36.20 2.43
CA VAL A 109 -1.38 35.11 1.55
C VAL A 109 -0.30 35.58 0.56
N ASP A 110 0.94 35.14 0.74
CA ASP A 110 1.97 35.20 -0.32
C ASP A 110 1.98 33.89 -1.13
N GLY A 111 2.07 34.04 -2.46
CA GLY A 111 1.68 33.04 -3.47
C GLY A 111 2.58 31.80 -3.66
N PRO A 112 2.14 30.85 -4.50
CA PRO A 112 2.53 29.44 -4.43
C PRO A 112 3.71 29.05 -5.35
N ALA A 113 4.87 29.70 -5.26
CA ALA A 113 5.96 29.48 -6.23
C ALA A 113 7.07 28.46 -5.83
N ASP A 114 7.24 28.05 -4.57
CA ASP A 114 8.58 27.54 -4.15
C ASP A 114 8.67 26.15 -3.46
N ARG A 115 7.74 25.20 -3.62
CA ARG A 115 7.87 23.90 -2.89
C ARG A 115 7.54 22.63 -3.68
N VAL A 116 8.38 22.30 -4.66
CA VAL A 116 8.48 20.92 -5.19
C VAL A 116 9.88 20.38 -4.94
N ALA A 117 9.93 19.11 -4.52
CA ALA A 117 11.08 18.22 -4.32
C ALA A 117 11.75 18.21 -2.93
N ALA A 118 11.17 17.46 -2.00
CA ALA A 118 11.94 16.76 -0.96
C ALA A 118 11.16 15.59 -0.34
N GLY A 119 11.70 14.37 -0.44
CA GLY A 119 11.46 13.35 0.59
C GLY A 119 11.02 11.96 0.14
N VAL A 120 11.80 11.26 -0.69
CA VAL A 120 11.82 9.79 -0.69
C VAL A 120 13.25 9.32 -0.40
N ALA A 121 13.63 9.36 0.87
CA ALA A 121 14.85 8.71 1.36
C ALA A 121 14.70 8.43 2.86
N ALA A 122 14.24 7.23 3.20
CA ALA A 122 14.35 6.69 4.55
C ALA A 122 14.15 5.17 4.52
N TRP A 123 15.10 4.44 3.92
CA TRP A 123 15.26 3.02 4.24
C TRP A 123 16.71 2.53 4.21
N GLU A 124 17.72 3.38 4.40
CA GLU A 124 19.07 2.89 4.70
C GLU A 124 19.43 3.21 6.13
N SER A 125 19.48 2.16 6.97
CA SER A 125 20.54 1.93 7.98
C SER A 125 20.05 0.92 9.02
N ARG A 126 20.40 -0.35 8.82
CA ARG A 126 20.85 -1.20 9.92
C ARG A 126 21.77 -2.31 9.40
N THR A 127 23.03 -1.97 9.29
CA THR A 127 24.18 -2.84 9.57
C THR A 127 25.14 -2.00 10.40
#